data_AF-A0A1B6CTL9-F1
#
_entry.id   AF-A0A1B6CTL9-F1
#
_cell.length_a   1.000
_cell.length_b   1.000
_cell.length_c   1.000
_cell.angle_alpha   90.00
_cell.angle_beta   90.00
_cell.angle_gamma   90.00
#
_symmetry.space_group_name_H-M   'P 1'
#
loop_
_entity.id
_entity.type
_entity.pdbx_description
1 polymer ?
#
loop_
_entity_poly.entity_id
_entity_poly.type
_entity_poly.pdbx_seq_one_letter_code
_entity_poly.pdbx_strand_id
1 'polypeptide(L)'
;EPQLAEIRKATLAKTLCDNLDIPGDIQRAVFDQPSDFGNPRLPCRSLPTIDLNAWRENAEQGCQIAGRIVPVGDTALPTPCTSCVCTNEGAQCASLRVTDCTQLLREAGRDAILRDEVCAAQCANILLSSPGPTLEALEDVVSLTTKRPISLPARTRDFLPTNLVPPPLPQAQVRRQSVRSFKLPDIAAAVFG
;
A
#
# COMPACT_ATOMS: atom_id res chain seq x y z
N GLU A 1 2.87 -0.33 -18.08
CA GLU A 1 2.46 -1.72 -18.36
C GLU A 1 3.53 -2.69 -17.84
N PRO A 2 3.30 -3.38 -16.71
CA PRO A 2 4.30 -4.26 -16.09
C PRO A 2 4.61 -5.50 -16.96
N GLN A 3 3.58 -6.11 -17.55
CA GLN A 3 3.72 -7.26 -18.45
C GLN A 3 4.59 -6.94 -19.67
N LEU A 4 4.39 -5.79 -20.31
CA LEU A 4 5.18 -5.38 -21.47
C LEU A 4 6.66 -5.16 -21.12
N ALA A 5 6.96 -4.67 -19.91
CA ALA A 5 8.33 -4.51 -19.44
C ALA A 5 9.04 -5.88 -19.28
N GLU A 6 8.31 -6.91 -18.85
CA GLU A 6 8.83 -8.28 -18.74
C GLU A 6 9.00 -8.95 -20.11
N ILE A 7 8.04 -8.81 -21.03
CA ILE A 7 8.16 -9.32 -22.42
C ILE A 7 9.40 -8.74 -23.12
N ARG A 8 9.68 -7.46 -22.93
CA ARG A 8 10.84 -6.78 -23.55
C ARG A 8 12.20 -7.33 -23.11
N LYS A 9 12.25 -8.11 -22.02
CA LYS A 9 13.48 -8.80 -21.57
C LYS A 9 13.72 -10.11 -22.32
N ALA A 10 12.71 -10.65 -23.02
CA ALA A 10 12.82 -11.92 -23.71
C ALA A 10 13.90 -11.85 -24.81
N THR A 11 14.75 -12.88 -24.86
CA THR A 11 15.78 -13.03 -25.90
C THR A 11 15.73 -14.44 -26.46
N LEU A 12 15.97 -14.60 -27.75
CA LEU A 12 16.01 -15.93 -28.38
C LEU A 12 17.06 -16.85 -27.73
N ALA A 13 18.20 -16.28 -27.31
CA ALA A 13 19.24 -17.00 -26.59
C ALA A 13 18.70 -17.64 -25.29
N LYS A 14 17.92 -16.88 -24.52
CA LYS A 14 17.29 -17.37 -23.30
C LYS A 14 16.24 -18.43 -23.59
N THR A 15 15.40 -18.22 -24.62
CA THR A 15 14.40 -19.21 -25.04
C THR A 15 15.06 -20.54 -25.41
N LEU A 16 16.16 -20.53 -26.17
CA LEU A 16 16.89 -21.76 -26.48
C LEU A 16 17.48 -22.40 -25.22
N CYS A 17 18.11 -21.61 -24.34
CA CYS A 17 18.66 -22.11 -23.08
C CYS A 17 17.62 -22.79 -22.19
N ASP A 18 16.43 -22.23 -22.06
CA ASP A 18 15.39 -22.75 -21.17
C ASP A 18 14.67 -23.99 -21.74
N ASN A 19 14.80 -24.25 -23.05
CA ASN A 19 14.12 -25.35 -23.74
C ASN A 19 15.07 -26.45 -24.25
N LEU A 20 16.39 -26.32 -24.07
CA LEU A 20 17.37 -27.33 -24.46
C LEU A 20 17.90 -28.06 -23.22
N ASP A 21 18.01 -29.38 -23.31
CA ASP A 21 18.49 -30.25 -22.22
C ASP A 21 20.00 -30.12 -21.93
N ILE A 22 20.73 -29.29 -22.69
CA ILE A 22 22.17 -29.14 -22.58
C ILE A 22 22.48 -27.85 -21.81
N PRO A 23 22.86 -27.93 -20.53
CA PRO A 23 23.35 -26.77 -19.82
C PRO A 23 24.68 -26.33 -20.44
N GLY A 24 24.75 -25.10 -20.92
CA GLY A 24 25.95 -24.58 -21.54
C GLY A 24 25.98 -23.07 -21.64
N ASP A 25 27.02 -22.59 -22.32
CA ASP A 25 27.12 -21.20 -22.73
C ASP A 25 26.45 -21.02 -24.09
N ILE A 26 25.81 -19.88 -24.33
CA ILE A 26 25.22 -19.51 -25.63
C ILE A 26 25.62 -18.08 -25.97
N GLN A 27 25.71 -17.77 -27.26
CA GLN A 27 25.92 -16.41 -27.72
C GLN A 27 24.69 -15.53 -27.43
N ARG A 28 24.90 -14.25 -27.13
CA ARG A 28 23.83 -13.30 -26.77
C ARG A 28 22.86 -13.06 -27.95
N ALA A 29 23.40 -12.87 -29.14
CA ALA A 29 22.65 -12.70 -30.38
C ALA A 29 22.73 -13.99 -31.20
N VAL A 30 21.66 -14.79 -31.17
CA VAL A 30 21.68 -16.15 -31.75
C VAL A 30 21.94 -16.16 -33.26
N PHE A 31 21.51 -15.12 -33.98
CA PHE A 31 21.67 -15.01 -35.42
C PHE A 31 23.03 -14.44 -35.86
N ASP A 32 23.78 -13.85 -34.93
CA ASP A 32 25.13 -13.34 -35.22
C ASP A 32 26.17 -14.41 -34.91
N GLN A 33 27.29 -14.37 -35.63
CA GLN A 33 28.40 -15.29 -35.39
C GLN A 33 28.99 -15.07 -33.98
N PRO A 34 29.27 -16.14 -33.21
CA PRO A 34 29.94 -16.01 -31.92
C PRO A 34 31.33 -15.38 -32.06
N SER A 35 31.63 -14.39 -31.23
CA SER A 35 32.95 -13.74 -31.17
C SER A 35 33.20 -13.15 -29.79
N ASP A 36 34.44 -13.16 -29.31
CA ASP A 36 34.75 -12.73 -27.94
C ASP A 36 34.45 -11.23 -27.68
N PHE A 37 34.51 -10.40 -28.73
CA PHE A 37 34.38 -8.94 -28.62
C PHE A 37 33.01 -8.40 -29.03
N GLY A 38 32.25 -9.12 -29.86
CA GLY A 38 30.93 -8.68 -30.35
C GLY A 38 29.78 -9.49 -29.79
N ASN A 39 29.91 -10.82 -29.82
CA ASN A 39 28.85 -11.75 -29.45
C ASN A 39 29.41 -12.96 -28.67
N PRO A 40 29.95 -12.72 -27.45
CA PRO A 40 30.58 -13.77 -26.69
C PRO A 40 29.55 -14.79 -26.22
N ARG A 41 30.00 -16.02 -26.01
CA ARG A 41 29.18 -17.06 -25.36
C ARG A 41 29.17 -16.81 -23.86
N LEU A 42 28.00 -16.84 -23.26
CA LEU A 42 27.77 -16.58 -21.84
C LEU A 42 26.93 -17.72 -21.25
N PRO A 43 27.09 -18.02 -19.96
CA PRO A 43 26.32 -19.09 -19.32
C PRO A 43 24.83 -18.73 -19.32
N CYS A 44 23.96 -19.69 -19.65
CA CYS A 44 22.50 -19.49 -19.74
C CYS A 44 21.88 -18.78 -18.52
N ARG A 45 22.41 -19.02 -17.32
CA ARG A 45 21.97 -18.37 -16.06
C ARG A 45 22.23 -16.85 -15.98
N SER A 46 23.15 -16.34 -16.79
CA SER A 46 23.48 -14.90 -16.85
C SER A 46 22.59 -14.11 -17.81
N LEU A 47 21.79 -14.81 -18.63
CA LEU A 47 20.86 -14.18 -19.54
C LEU A 47 19.63 -13.63 -18.76
N PRO A 48 19.06 -12.50 -19.21
CA PRO A 48 17.84 -11.96 -18.61
C PRO A 48 16.72 -13.00 -18.59
N THR A 49 16.05 -13.14 -17.45
CA THR A 49 14.91 -14.04 -17.27
C THR A 49 13.64 -13.22 -17.10
N ILE A 50 12.52 -13.71 -17.65
CA ILE A 50 11.20 -13.09 -17.52
C ILE A 50 10.64 -13.33 -16.11
N ASP A 51 10.09 -12.30 -15.47
CA ASP A 51 9.34 -12.47 -14.23
C ASP A 51 7.85 -12.67 -14.53
N LEU A 52 7.35 -13.89 -14.29
CA LEU A 52 5.94 -14.24 -14.52
C LEU A 52 4.99 -13.73 -13.44
N ASN A 53 5.50 -13.12 -12.35
CA ASN A 53 4.66 -12.50 -11.34
C ASN A 53 3.76 -11.39 -11.90
N ALA A 54 4.15 -10.76 -13.01
CA ALA A 54 3.35 -9.76 -13.69
C ALA A 54 2.06 -10.31 -14.36
N TRP A 55 1.92 -11.64 -14.46
CA TRP A 55 0.70 -12.33 -14.96
C TRP A 55 -0.08 -13.02 -13.85
N ARG A 56 0.35 -12.89 -12.59
CA ARG A 56 -0.37 -13.50 -11.48
C ARG A 56 -1.77 -12.89 -11.38
N GLU A 57 -2.79 -13.73 -11.56
CA GLU A 57 -4.18 -13.38 -11.34
C GLU A 57 -4.60 -13.78 -9.92
N ASN A 58 -5.33 -12.91 -9.22
CA ASN A 58 -5.80 -13.18 -7.85
C ASN A 58 -7.01 -14.14 -7.80
N ALA A 59 -7.27 -14.89 -8.87
CA ALA A 59 -8.46 -15.73 -9.04
C ALA A 59 -8.55 -16.86 -8.01
N GLU A 60 -7.42 -17.43 -7.60
CA GLU A 60 -7.39 -18.55 -6.65
C GLU A 60 -7.54 -18.12 -5.18
N GLN A 61 -7.09 -16.89 -4.84
CA GLN A 61 -7.15 -16.39 -3.46
C GLN A 61 -8.38 -15.52 -3.19
N GLY A 62 -9.05 -15.00 -4.22
CA GLY A 62 -10.12 -14.03 -4.06
C GLY A 62 -9.64 -12.70 -3.46
N CYS A 63 -10.56 -11.78 -3.24
CA CYS A 63 -10.29 -10.49 -2.63
C CYS A 63 -10.65 -10.50 -1.15
N GLN A 64 -9.80 -9.92 -0.30
CA GLN A 64 -10.12 -9.73 1.11
C GLN A 64 -10.92 -8.43 1.30
N ILE A 65 -12.24 -8.55 1.52
CA ILE A 65 -13.16 -7.42 1.71
C ILE A 65 -13.76 -7.53 3.12
N ALA A 66 -13.49 -6.54 3.99
CA ALA A 66 -13.94 -6.48 5.39
C ALA A 66 -13.74 -7.80 6.19
N GLY A 67 -12.58 -8.44 6.00
CA GLY A 67 -12.22 -9.68 6.71
C GLY A 67 -12.83 -10.96 6.12
N ARG A 68 -13.55 -10.88 5.00
CA ARG A 68 -14.06 -12.03 4.24
C ARG A 68 -13.31 -12.19 2.93
N ILE A 69 -13.11 -13.42 2.49
CA ILE A 69 -12.55 -13.73 1.17
C ILE A 69 -13.71 -13.88 0.20
N VAL A 70 -13.72 -13.06 -0.85
CA VAL A 70 -14.75 -13.03 -1.90
C VAL A 70 -14.12 -13.53 -3.19
N PRO A 71 -14.67 -14.55 -3.86
CA PRO A 71 -14.09 -15.05 -5.09
C PRO A 71 -14.20 -14.01 -6.21
N VAL A 72 -13.30 -14.08 -7.19
CA VAL A 72 -13.31 -13.18 -8.34
C VAL A 72 -14.62 -13.37 -9.12
N GLY A 73 -15.30 -12.27 -9.44
CA GLY A 73 -16.62 -12.25 -10.09
C GLY A 73 -17.77 -12.00 -9.13
N ASP A 74 -17.59 -12.22 -7.83
CA ASP A 74 -18.63 -12.00 -6.83
C ASP A 74 -18.60 -10.57 -6.26
N THR A 75 -19.75 -10.16 -5.72
CA THR A 75 -19.92 -8.89 -5.04
C THR A 75 -20.13 -9.10 -3.54
N ALA A 76 -19.60 -8.18 -2.74
CA ALA A 76 -19.79 -8.15 -1.30
C ALA A 76 -20.09 -6.74 -0.81
N LEU A 77 -20.93 -6.66 0.21
CA LEU A 77 -21.32 -5.42 0.89
C LEU A 77 -20.62 -5.36 2.25
N PRO A 78 -19.43 -4.75 2.36
CA PRO A 78 -18.75 -4.59 3.65
C PRO A 78 -19.54 -3.72 4.62
N THR A 79 -20.26 -2.72 4.11
CA THR A 79 -21.11 -1.80 4.88
C THR A 79 -22.42 -1.53 4.12
N PRO A 80 -23.46 -1.01 4.78
CA PRO A 80 -24.77 -0.82 4.14
C PRO A 80 -24.76 0.13 2.93
N CYS A 81 -23.82 1.08 2.87
CA CYS A 81 -23.69 2.03 1.75
C CYS A 81 -22.42 1.82 0.91
N THR A 82 -21.71 0.70 1.07
CA THR A 82 -20.53 0.39 0.25
C THR A 82 -20.67 -0.98 -0.38
N SER A 83 -20.58 -1.05 -1.71
CA SER A 83 -20.52 -2.31 -2.46
C SER A 83 -19.14 -2.48 -3.09
N CYS A 84 -18.58 -3.68 -2.98
CA CYS A 84 -17.32 -4.05 -3.61
C CYS A 84 -17.54 -5.21 -4.57
N VAL A 85 -16.91 -5.16 -5.75
CA VAL A 85 -16.79 -6.30 -6.66
C VAL A 85 -15.35 -6.80 -6.65
N CYS A 86 -15.16 -8.10 -6.56
CA CYS A 86 -13.83 -8.69 -6.67
C CYS A 86 -13.51 -8.93 -8.14
N THR A 87 -12.49 -8.24 -8.67
CA THR A 87 -11.95 -8.49 -10.02
C THR A 87 -10.61 -9.22 -9.93
N ASN A 88 -10.09 -9.68 -11.07
CA ASN A 88 -8.74 -10.25 -11.16
C ASN A 88 -7.64 -9.25 -10.72
N GLU A 89 -7.89 -7.95 -10.86
CA GLU A 89 -6.99 -6.88 -10.43
C GLU A 89 -7.08 -6.55 -8.94
N GLY A 90 -8.21 -6.88 -8.29
CA GLY A 90 -8.43 -6.65 -6.86
C GLY A 90 -9.88 -6.25 -6.52
N ALA A 91 -10.12 -5.87 -5.26
CA ALA A 91 -11.44 -5.38 -4.85
C ALA A 91 -11.68 -3.95 -5.34
N GLN A 92 -12.73 -3.76 -6.13
CA GLN A 92 -13.18 -2.44 -6.58
C GLN A 92 -14.43 -2.05 -5.79
N CYS A 93 -14.29 -1.11 -4.86
CA CYS A 93 -15.35 -0.66 -3.97
C CYS A 93 -15.92 0.69 -4.40
N ALA A 94 -17.24 0.83 -4.34
CA ALA A 94 -17.95 2.06 -4.65
C ALA A 94 -19.05 2.33 -3.61
N SER A 95 -19.31 3.62 -3.37
CA SER A 95 -20.42 4.07 -2.54
C SER A 95 -21.75 3.86 -3.25
N LEU A 96 -22.70 3.22 -2.59
CA LEU A 96 -24.08 3.11 -3.00
C LEU A 96 -24.82 4.42 -2.69
N ARG A 97 -25.78 4.75 -3.56
CA ARG A 97 -26.68 5.89 -3.35
C ARG A 97 -27.88 5.44 -2.53
N VAL A 98 -28.10 6.07 -1.38
CA VAL A 98 -29.27 5.83 -0.53
C VAL A 98 -30.45 6.66 -1.03
N THR A 99 -31.59 6.00 -1.28
CA THR A 99 -32.84 6.66 -1.67
C THR A 99 -33.73 6.96 -0.47
N ASP A 100 -33.79 6.05 0.51
CA ASP A 100 -34.61 6.18 1.72
C ASP A 100 -33.81 5.80 2.98
N CYS A 101 -33.41 6.82 3.73
CA CYS A 101 -32.70 6.66 4.98
C CYS A 101 -33.58 6.15 6.13
N THR A 102 -34.90 6.30 6.07
CA THR A 102 -35.81 5.78 7.11
C THR A 102 -35.99 4.28 6.99
N GLN A 103 -36.06 3.78 5.76
CA GLN A 103 -36.07 2.35 5.48
C GLN A 103 -34.72 1.72 5.84
N LEU A 104 -33.61 2.34 5.42
CA LEU A 104 -32.27 1.87 5.74
C LEU A 104 -32.04 1.80 7.27
N LEU A 105 -32.56 2.76 8.03
CA LEU A 105 -32.49 2.76 9.49
C LEU A 105 -33.23 1.58 10.12
N ARG A 106 -34.34 1.13 9.52
CA ARG A 106 -35.11 -0.04 9.98
C ARG A 106 -34.43 -1.36 9.62
N GLU A 107 -33.79 -1.42 8.46
CA GLU A 107 -33.16 -2.65 7.95
C GLU A 107 -31.75 -2.88 8.51
N ALA A 108 -30.88 -1.88 8.44
CA ALA A 108 -29.48 -1.98 8.87
C ALA A 108 -29.27 -1.62 10.36
N GLY A 109 -30.19 -0.83 10.93
CA GLY A 109 -30.07 -0.33 12.29
C GLY A 109 -29.18 0.92 12.41
N ARG A 110 -29.41 1.71 13.46
CA ARG A 110 -28.71 2.98 13.69
C ARG A 110 -27.20 2.80 13.83
N ASP A 111 -26.77 1.77 14.56
CA ASP A 111 -25.36 1.54 14.84
C ASP A 111 -24.56 1.17 13.59
N ALA A 112 -25.15 0.46 12.63
CA ALA A 112 -24.48 0.12 11.37
C ALA A 112 -24.32 1.35 10.47
N ILE A 113 -25.34 2.22 10.43
CA ILE A 113 -25.30 3.48 9.68
C ILE A 113 -24.25 4.43 10.27
N LEU A 114 -24.12 4.51 11.59
CA LEU A 114 -23.12 5.36 12.25
C LEU A 114 -21.68 4.89 12.04
N ARG A 115 -21.46 3.59 11.82
CA ARG A 115 -20.13 3.01 11.54
C ARG A 115 -19.72 3.16 10.07
N ASP A 116 -20.68 3.47 9.19
CA ASP A 116 -20.45 3.68 7.77
C ASP A 116 -20.41 5.18 7.46
N GLU A 117 -19.21 5.71 7.21
CA GLU A 117 -18.99 7.13 6.85
C GLU A 117 -19.84 7.58 5.65
N VAL A 118 -20.07 6.69 4.68
CA VAL A 118 -20.85 6.97 3.48
C VAL A 118 -22.33 7.09 3.84
N CYS A 119 -22.86 6.14 4.63
CA CYS A 119 -24.25 6.22 5.09
C CYS A 119 -24.47 7.40 6.03
N ALA A 120 -23.53 7.66 6.94
CA ALA A 120 -23.62 8.76 7.90
C ALA A 120 -23.72 10.11 7.17
N ALA A 121 -22.92 10.31 6.11
CA ALA A 121 -23.00 11.49 5.27
C ALA A 121 -24.35 11.61 4.51
N GLN A 122 -24.86 10.49 3.96
CA GLN A 122 -26.11 10.49 3.20
C GLN A 122 -27.37 10.62 4.07
N CYS A 123 -27.32 10.16 5.33
CA CYS A 123 -28.46 10.09 6.24
C CYS A 123 -28.37 11.00 7.47
N ALA A 124 -27.44 11.97 7.48
CA ALA A 124 -27.16 12.86 8.61
C ALA A 124 -28.43 13.49 9.23
N ASN A 125 -29.37 13.98 8.40
CA ASN A 125 -30.59 14.61 8.89
C ASN A 125 -31.44 13.68 9.76
N ILE A 126 -31.60 12.41 9.38
CA ILE A 126 -32.41 11.45 10.13
C ILE A 126 -31.71 10.99 11.40
N LEU A 127 -30.37 10.88 11.38
CA LEU A 127 -29.60 10.51 12.56
C LEU A 127 -29.65 11.56 13.67
N LEU A 128 -29.75 12.84 13.29
CA LEU A 128 -29.93 13.98 14.20
C LEU A 128 -31.39 14.13 14.67
N SER A 129 -32.36 13.71 13.84
CA SER A 129 -33.80 13.80 14.13
C SER A 129 -34.34 12.62 14.92
N SER A 130 -33.67 11.45 14.85
CA SER A 130 -34.03 10.27 15.62
C SER A 130 -33.73 10.54 17.09
N PRO A 131 -34.73 10.47 17.99
CA PRO A 131 -34.45 10.52 19.41
C PRO A 131 -33.55 9.32 19.73
N GLY A 132 -32.30 9.60 20.08
CA GLY A 132 -31.57 8.67 20.94
C GLY A 132 -32.28 8.59 22.29
N PRO A 133 -31.94 7.61 23.15
CA PRO A 133 -32.47 7.60 24.51
C PRO A 133 -32.32 9.00 25.10
N THR A 134 -33.43 9.53 25.59
CA THR A 134 -33.55 10.89 26.10
C THR A 134 -32.43 11.15 27.11
N LEU A 135 -32.00 12.41 27.18
CA LEU A 135 -31.02 12.90 28.15
C LEU A 135 -31.40 12.62 29.62
N GLU A 136 -32.57 12.05 29.88
CA GLU A 136 -33.04 11.59 31.19
C GLU A 136 -32.24 10.38 31.72
N ALA A 137 -31.49 9.66 30.88
CA ALA A 137 -30.64 8.54 31.33
C ALA A 137 -29.21 8.95 31.76
N LEU A 138 -28.85 10.24 31.67
CA LEU A 138 -27.51 10.75 32.05
C LEU A 138 -27.51 11.54 33.38
N GLU A 139 -28.67 11.81 33.98
CA GLU A 139 -28.74 12.51 35.27
C GLU A 139 -28.46 11.59 36.47
N ASP A 140 -28.54 10.27 36.32
CA ASP A 140 -28.32 9.30 37.41
C ASP A 140 -26.85 8.97 37.71
N VAL A 141 -25.88 9.55 37.00
CA VAL A 141 -24.43 9.30 37.23
C VAL A 141 -23.67 10.49 37.81
N VAL A 142 -24.33 11.63 38.06
CA VAL A 142 -23.70 12.82 38.66
C VAL A 142 -24.25 13.07 40.06
N SER A 143 -24.16 12.08 40.93
CA SER A 143 -24.34 12.25 42.37
C SER A 143 -23.41 11.34 43.18
N LEU A 144 -22.11 11.60 43.06
CA LEU A 144 -21.10 11.13 44.02
C LEU A 144 -20.33 12.33 44.57
N THR A 145 -20.97 12.93 45.58
CA THR A 145 -20.40 13.71 46.69
C THR A 145 -18.93 14.12 46.62
N THR A 146 -18.70 15.42 46.44
CA THR A 146 -17.51 16.15 46.86
C THR A 146 -17.18 15.87 48.33
N LYS A 147 -16.06 15.20 48.61
CA LYS A 147 -15.35 15.34 49.89
C LYS A 147 -13.92 15.82 49.62
N ARG A 148 -13.65 17.02 50.13
CA ARG A 148 -12.37 17.73 50.10
C ARG A 148 -11.36 17.01 51.02
N PRO A 149 -10.15 16.63 50.57
CA PRO A 149 -9.10 16.19 51.47
C PRO A 149 -8.36 17.37 52.12
N ILE A 150 -8.01 17.17 53.38
CA ILE A 150 -7.29 18.06 54.29
C ILE A 150 -5.82 18.20 53.85
N SER A 151 -5.29 19.42 53.96
CA SER A 151 -3.90 19.79 53.70
C SER A 151 -2.92 19.16 54.71
N LEU A 152 -1.85 18.54 54.22
CA LEU A 152 -0.65 18.17 54.99
C LEU A 152 0.59 18.82 54.34
N PRO A 153 1.63 19.17 55.12
CA PRO A 153 2.68 20.07 54.68
C PRO A 153 3.75 19.40 53.81
N ALA A 154 4.46 20.26 53.08
CA ALA A 154 5.50 19.93 52.12
C ALA A 154 6.66 19.12 52.74
N ARG A 155 7.03 18.02 52.08
CA ARG A 155 8.27 17.29 52.34
C ARG A 155 9.16 17.38 51.09
N THR A 156 10.40 17.75 51.34
CA THR A 156 11.49 18.05 50.40
C THR A 156 11.74 16.91 49.40
N ARG A 157 11.95 17.28 48.13
CA ARG A 157 12.36 16.36 47.06
C ARG A 157 13.87 16.16 47.13
N ASP A 158 14.30 14.99 47.60
CA ASP A 158 15.65 14.50 47.35
C ASP A 158 15.67 13.85 45.96
N PHE A 159 16.42 14.47 45.05
CA PHE A 159 16.74 13.92 43.73
C PHE A 159 17.89 12.91 43.86
N LEU A 160 17.68 11.69 43.36
CA LEU A 160 18.74 10.73 43.03
C LEU A 160 18.77 10.55 41.50
N PRO A 161 19.92 10.70 40.83
CA PRO A 161 20.00 10.72 39.37
C PRO A 161 20.06 9.31 38.77
N THR A 162 19.20 9.06 37.79
CA THR A 162 19.25 7.88 36.92
C THR A 162 20.30 8.11 35.83
N ASN A 163 21.45 7.43 35.94
CA ASN A 163 22.41 7.31 34.83
C ASN A 163 21.92 6.24 33.85
N LEU A 164 21.30 6.66 32.76
CA LEU A 164 21.14 5.85 31.55
C LEU A 164 21.43 6.75 30.35
N VAL A 165 22.71 6.79 29.95
CA VAL A 165 23.15 7.39 28.67
C VAL A 165 22.99 6.31 27.59
N PRO A 166 22.18 6.54 26.54
CA PRO A 166 22.14 5.63 25.40
C PRO A 166 23.41 5.75 24.54
N PRO A 167 23.88 4.65 23.92
CA PRO A 167 25.04 4.68 23.03
C PRO A 167 24.74 5.45 21.72
N PRO A 168 25.75 6.08 21.10
CA PRO A 168 25.57 6.82 19.86
C PRO A 168 25.41 5.89 18.65
N LEU A 169 24.58 6.32 17.70
CA LEU A 169 24.37 5.68 16.40
C LEU A 169 25.67 5.73 15.54
N PRO A 170 25.95 4.68 14.74
CA PRO A 170 27.10 4.68 13.83
C PRO A 170 26.94 5.75 12.75
N GLN A 171 27.98 6.59 12.60
CA GLN A 171 28.05 7.63 11.58
C GLN A 171 28.23 7.01 10.19
N ALA A 172 27.21 7.11 9.34
CA ALA A 172 27.37 6.90 7.91
C ALA A 172 28.32 7.98 7.35
N GLN A 173 29.47 7.56 6.80
CA GLN A 173 30.40 8.45 6.11
C GLN A 173 29.76 8.97 4.82
N VAL A 174 29.09 10.12 4.91
CA VAL A 174 28.72 10.90 3.72
C VAL A 174 29.99 11.53 3.18
N ARG A 175 30.65 10.85 2.24
CA ARG A 175 31.73 11.43 1.43
C ARG A 175 31.12 12.56 0.59
N ARG A 176 31.23 13.80 1.07
CA ARG A 176 30.94 15.00 0.27
C ARG A 176 31.90 14.99 -0.92
N GLN A 177 31.38 14.63 -2.09
CA GLN A 177 32.10 14.86 -3.34
C GLN A 177 32.17 16.37 -3.54
N SER A 178 33.39 16.91 -3.58
CA SER A 178 33.66 18.28 -4.00
C SER A 178 33.13 18.45 -5.42
N VAL A 179 32.08 19.25 -5.57
CA VAL A 179 31.59 19.70 -6.89
C VAL A 179 32.67 20.62 -7.45
N ARG A 180 33.58 20.04 -8.25
CA ARG A 180 34.42 20.84 -9.13
C ARG A 180 33.51 21.46 -10.18
N SER A 181 33.64 22.76 -10.32
CA SER A 181 32.97 23.62 -11.29
C SER A 181 33.05 23.00 -12.68
N PHE A 182 31.91 22.57 -13.22
CA PHE A 182 31.79 22.25 -14.63
C PHE A 182 31.89 23.57 -15.42
N LYS A 183 32.99 23.76 -16.15
CA LYS A 183 33.06 24.76 -17.23
C LYS A 183 32.33 24.17 -18.44
N LEU A 184 31.33 24.89 -18.95
CA LEU A 184 30.80 24.63 -20.29
C LEU A 184 31.91 24.89 -21.31
N PRO A 185 32.13 24.00 -22.29
CA PRO A 185 32.80 24.39 -23.52
C PRO A 185 31.80 25.11 -24.44
N ASP A 186 32.22 26.27 -24.95
CA ASP A 186 31.57 26.97 -26.05
C ASP A 186 31.48 26.05 -27.27
N ILE A 187 30.26 25.75 -27.72
CA ILE A 187 30.03 25.20 -29.06
C ILE A 187 29.74 26.40 -29.97
N ALA A 188 30.82 27.02 -30.44
CA ALA A 188 30.78 27.92 -31.57
C ALA A 188 30.81 27.12 -32.88
N ALA A 189 29.79 27.34 -33.71
CA ALA A 189 29.80 27.32 -35.16
C ALA A 189 30.34 26.09 -35.92
N ALA A 190 29.43 25.41 -36.62
CA ALA A 190 29.67 24.93 -37.98
C ALA A 190 28.35 24.97 -38.76
N VAL A 191 28.05 26.15 -39.30
CA VAL A 191 27.29 26.32 -40.55
C VAL A 191 28.34 26.25 -41.68
N PHE A 192 27.94 25.69 -42.81
CA PHE A 192 28.63 25.54 -44.12
C PHE A 192 29.33 24.20 -44.38
N GLY A 193 28.82 23.51 -45.40
CA GLY A 193 29.39 22.30 -46.01
C GLY A 193 28.31 21.41 -46.59
#